data_AF-A0A8B9XA15-F1
#
_entry.id   AF-A0A8B9XA15-F1
#
_cell.length_a   1.000
_cell.length_b   1.000
_cell.length_c   1.000
_cell.angle_alpha   90.00
_cell.angle_beta   90.00
_cell.angle_gamma   90.00
#
_symmetry.space_group_name_H-M   'P 1'
#
loop_
_entity.id
_entity.type
_entity.pdbx_description
1 polymer ?
#
loop_
_entity_poly.entity_id
_entity_poly.type
_entity_poly.pdbx_seq_one_letter_code
_entity_poly.pdbx_strand_id
1 'polypeptide(L)'
;MKQLVQQLEQWEFRVCGVFLVDSQFMVESFKFISGILAALSAMISLEIPQVNIMTKMDLLSKKAKKEIEKFLDPDMYSLLDDSTSDLRSKKFKKLTNAICGLIDDYSMVRFLPYDQSDEESMNIVLQHIDFAIQYGEDLEFKEPKAYHSSLMDPDTKLIGNMALLPIRSQFKGPAPRETKDTDIVDEAIYYFKANVFFKNYEIKNEADRTLIYITLYISECLKKLQKCNSKSQGEKEMYTLGITNFPIPGEPGFPLNAIYAKPANKQEDEVMRAYLQQLRQETGLRLCEKVFDPQNDKPSKWWTCFVKRQFMNKSLSGPGQ
;
A
#
# COMPACT_ATOMS: atom_id res chain seq x y z
N MET A 1 -4.02 -8.34 -15.26
CA MET A 1 -4.50 -7.00 -14.83
C MET A 1 -5.27 -7.03 -13.52
N LYS A 2 -6.20 -7.98 -13.28
CA LYS A 2 -6.88 -8.11 -11.97
C LYS A 2 -5.95 -8.12 -10.75
N GLN A 3 -4.85 -8.87 -10.82
CA GLN A 3 -3.83 -8.89 -9.75
C GLN A 3 -3.20 -7.51 -9.49
N LEU A 4 -3.02 -6.69 -10.53
CA LEU A 4 -2.47 -5.33 -10.38
C LEU A 4 -3.48 -4.41 -9.69
N VAL A 5 -4.74 -4.46 -10.12
CA VAL A 5 -5.84 -3.71 -9.49
C VAL A 5 -5.97 -4.08 -8.02
N GLN A 6 -5.99 -5.39 -7.71
CA GLN A 6 -6.07 -5.87 -6.33
C GLN A 6 -4.89 -5.39 -5.47
N GLN A 7 -3.68 -5.32 -6.03
CA GLN A 7 -2.52 -4.78 -5.30
C GLN A 7 -2.64 -3.26 -5.07
N LEU A 8 -3.13 -2.51 -6.05
CA LEU A 8 -3.38 -1.07 -5.90
C LEU A 8 -4.45 -0.80 -4.84
N GLU A 9 -5.54 -1.57 -4.84
CA GLU A 9 -6.58 -1.50 -3.82
C GLU A 9 -6.06 -1.88 -2.43
N GLN A 10 -5.18 -2.88 -2.32
CA GLN A 10 -4.49 -3.23 -1.07
C GLN A 10 -3.62 -2.09 -0.54
N TRP A 11 -3.07 -1.27 -1.42
CA TRP A 11 -2.32 -0.06 -1.06
C TRP A 11 -3.23 1.16 -0.84
N GLU A 12 -4.55 0.94 -0.71
CA GLU A 12 -5.59 1.96 -0.53
C GLU A 12 -5.74 2.95 -1.71
N PHE A 13 -5.24 2.62 -2.90
CA PHE A 13 -5.54 3.41 -4.10
C PHE A 13 -6.96 3.13 -4.58
N ARG A 14 -7.72 4.20 -4.87
CA ARG A 14 -8.99 4.11 -5.58
C ARG A 14 -8.71 4.14 -7.08
N VAL A 15 -9.13 3.10 -7.79
CA VAL A 15 -8.81 2.92 -9.21
C VAL A 15 -10.11 3.04 -10.02
N CYS A 16 -10.05 3.83 -11.10
CA CYS A 16 -11.11 3.90 -12.10
C CYS A 16 -10.51 3.62 -13.49
N GLY A 17 -11.20 2.81 -14.29
CA GLY A 17 -10.84 2.55 -15.67
C GLY A 17 -11.44 3.60 -16.60
N VAL A 18 -10.66 4.14 -17.54
CA VAL A 18 -11.18 5.02 -18.58
C VAL A 18 -11.10 4.30 -19.92
N PHE A 19 -12.25 4.05 -20.53
CA PHE A 19 -12.34 3.36 -21.82
C PHE A 19 -12.60 4.35 -22.94
N LEU A 20 -11.65 4.47 -23.86
CA LEU A 20 -11.68 5.45 -24.93
C LEU A 20 -12.08 4.79 -26.25
N VAL A 21 -13.08 5.36 -26.92
CA VAL A 21 -13.48 4.97 -28.28
C VAL A 21 -13.43 6.20 -29.19
N ASP A 22 -13.04 6.02 -30.44
CA ASP A 22 -13.03 7.08 -31.44
C ASP A 22 -14.46 7.35 -31.95
N SER A 23 -14.87 8.62 -31.98
CA SER A 23 -16.21 9.02 -32.42
C SER A 23 -16.52 8.61 -33.86
N GLN A 24 -15.51 8.55 -34.74
CA GLN A 24 -15.68 8.13 -36.14
C GLN A 24 -16.08 6.66 -36.25
N PHE A 25 -15.73 5.84 -35.26
CA PHE A 25 -16.11 4.44 -35.23
C PHE A 25 -17.60 4.26 -34.90
N MET A 26 -18.18 5.18 -34.14
CA MET A 26 -19.52 5.04 -33.55
C MET A 26 -20.64 5.64 -34.41
N VAL A 27 -20.37 6.00 -35.66
CA VAL A 27 -21.33 6.64 -36.58
C VAL A 27 -22.40 5.66 -37.08
N GLU A 28 -22.12 4.36 -37.11
CA GLU A 28 -23.03 3.33 -37.61
C GLU A 28 -23.56 2.46 -36.46
N SER A 29 -24.85 2.11 -36.48
CA SER A 29 -25.52 1.41 -35.37
C SER A 29 -24.87 0.08 -34.97
N PHE A 30 -24.36 -0.69 -35.93
CA PHE A 30 -23.71 -1.97 -35.63
C PHE A 30 -22.31 -1.80 -35.03
N LYS A 31 -21.58 -0.73 -35.41
CA LYS A 31 -20.30 -0.39 -34.79
C LYS A 31 -20.51 0.16 -33.39
N PHE A 32 -21.59 0.91 -33.18
CA PHE A 32 -22.03 1.35 -31.86
C PHE A 32 -22.29 0.18 -30.91
N ILE A 33 -23.08 -0.81 -31.34
CA ILE A 33 -23.34 -2.04 -30.55
C ILE A 33 -22.02 -2.79 -30.26
N SER A 34 -21.13 -2.90 -31.24
CA SER A 34 -19.81 -3.52 -31.05
C SER A 34 -18.96 -2.78 -30.01
N GLY A 35 -18.97 -1.44 -30.04
CA GLY A 35 -18.28 -0.59 -29.08
C GLY A 35 -18.80 -0.78 -27.64
N ILE A 36 -20.11 -0.89 -27.47
CA ILE A 36 -20.74 -1.18 -26.16
C ILE A 36 -20.30 -2.55 -25.64
N LEU A 37 -20.34 -3.59 -26.49
CA LEU A 37 -19.92 -4.94 -26.08
C LEU A 37 -18.44 -5.01 -25.72
N ALA A 38 -17.59 -4.27 -26.42
CA ALA A 38 -16.17 -4.16 -26.10
C ALA A 38 -15.94 -3.47 -24.74
N ALA A 39 -16.67 -2.38 -24.48
CA ALA A 39 -16.62 -1.68 -23.21
C ALA A 39 -17.09 -2.58 -22.05
N LEU A 40 -18.19 -3.32 -22.25
CA LEU A 40 -18.73 -4.25 -21.27
C LEU A 40 -17.75 -5.40 -20.97
N SER A 41 -17.10 -5.95 -22.00
CA SER A 41 -16.07 -6.97 -21.85
C SER A 41 -14.87 -6.47 -21.02
N ALA A 42 -14.43 -5.22 -21.26
CA ALA A 42 -13.37 -4.60 -20.49
C ALA A 42 -13.77 -4.41 -19.02
N MET A 43 -15.00 -3.96 -18.77
CA MET A 43 -15.55 -3.76 -17.42
C MET A 43 -15.56 -5.07 -16.63
N ILE A 44 -16.05 -6.16 -17.22
CA ILE A 44 -16.07 -7.50 -16.58
C ILE A 44 -14.64 -8.04 -16.36
N SER A 45 -13.72 -7.73 -17.28
CA SER A 45 -12.34 -8.21 -17.18
C SER A 45 -11.52 -7.50 -16.11
N LEU A 46 -11.81 -6.22 -15.85
CA LEU A 46 -11.10 -5.40 -14.88
C LEU A 46 -11.77 -5.36 -13.51
N GLU A 47 -13.09 -5.58 -13.42
CA GLU A 47 -13.87 -5.54 -12.17
C GLU A 47 -13.74 -4.21 -11.41
N ILE A 48 -13.54 -3.10 -12.12
CA ILE A 48 -13.42 -1.75 -11.56
C ILE A 48 -14.52 -0.83 -12.10
N PRO A 49 -14.85 0.27 -11.39
CA PRO A 49 -15.67 1.33 -11.98
C PRO A 49 -15.00 1.87 -13.24
N GLN A 50 -15.74 1.92 -14.34
CA GLN A 50 -15.25 2.32 -15.65
C GLN A 50 -16.07 3.48 -16.22
N VAL A 51 -15.38 4.53 -16.69
CA VAL A 51 -15.99 5.64 -17.43
C VAL A 51 -15.70 5.44 -18.91
N ASN A 52 -16.76 5.40 -19.73
CA ASN A 52 -16.62 5.23 -21.18
C ASN A 52 -16.68 6.60 -21.86
N ILE A 53 -15.67 6.93 -22.66
CA ILE A 53 -15.52 8.24 -23.30
C ILE A 53 -15.42 8.05 -24.80
N MET A 54 -16.21 8.83 -25.54
CA MET A 54 -16.12 8.97 -26.97
C MET A 54 -15.22 10.17 -27.31
N THR A 55 -14.03 9.88 -27.81
CA THR A 55 -12.98 10.86 -28.11
C THR A 55 -13.08 11.39 -29.54
N LYS A 56 -12.42 12.52 -29.79
CA LYS A 56 -12.32 13.17 -31.10
C LYS A 56 -13.67 13.64 -31.66
N MET A 57 -14.55 14.17 -30.81
CA MET A 57 -15.81 14.74 -31.27
C MET A 57 -15.60 15.97 -32.17
N ASP A 58 -14.48 16.68 -32.04
CA ASP A 58 -14.06 17.82 -32.86
C ASP A 58 -13.94 17.50 -34.36
N LEU A 59 -13.53 16.27 -34.69
CA LEU A 59 -13.31 15.84 -36.08
C LEU A 59 -14.60 15.50 -36.84
N LEU A 60 -15.74 15.51 -36.17
CA LEU A 60 -17.02 15.15 -36.78
C LEU A 60 -17.68 16.34 -37.46
N SER A 61 -18.27 16.07 -38.63
CA SER A 61 -19.18 17.02 -39.28
C SER A 61 -20.42 17.28 -38.42
N LYS A 62 -21.06 18.45 -38.57
CA LYS A 62 -22.31 18.80 -37.85
C LYS A 62 -23.42 17.77 -38.04
N LYS A 63 -23.47 17.10 -39.21
CA LYS A 63 -24.43 16.02 -39.49
C LYS A 63 -24.11 14.78 -38.65
N ALA A 64 -22.85 14.36 -38.62
CA ALA A 64 -22.41 13.20 -37.86
C ALA A 64 -22.54 13.40 -36.34
N LYS A 65 -22.29 14.62 -35.83
CA LYS A 65 -22.55 14.96 -34.42
C LYS A 65 -24.02 14.73 -34.04
N LYS A 66 -24.94 15.18 -34.88
CA LYS A 66 -26.39 15.00 -34.67
C LYS A 66 -26.84 13.53 -34.77
N GLU A 67 -26.17 12.73 -35.60
CA GLU A 67 -26.42 11.28 -35.66
C GLU A 67 -25.93 10.60 -34.38
N ILE A 68 -24.75 10.97 -33.86
CA ILE A 68 -24.19 10.46 -32.60
C ILE A 68 -25.03 10.87 -31.38
N GLU A 69 -25.61 12.06 -31.35
CA GLU A 69 -26.53 12.49 -30.29
C GLU A 69 -27.73 11.53 -30.13
N LYS A 70 -28.21 10.92 -31.22
CA LYS A 70 -29.27 9.90 -31.14
C LYS A 70 -28.81 8.60 -30.46
N PHE A 71 -27.51 8.33 -30.45
CA PHE A 71 -26.92 7.16 -29.82
C PHE A 71 -26.51 7.42 -28.35
N LEU A 72 -26.48 8.68 -27.90
CA LEU A 72 -26.08 9.06 -26.53
C LEU A 72 -27.18 8.85 -25.48
N ASP A 73 -28.45 8.91 -25.90
CA ASP A 73 -29.63 8.63 -25.09
C ASP A 73 -30.33 7.38 -25.66
N PRO A 74 -29.95 6.17 -25.20
CA PRO A 74 -30.35 4.94 -25.84
C PRO A 74 -31.77 4.54 -25.45
N ASP A 75 -32.74 4.85 -26.31
CA ASP A 75 -33.85 3.93 -26.55
C ASP A 75 -33.40 3.00 -27.69
N MET A 76 -32.64 1.95 -27.37
CA MET A 76 -31.97 1.06 -28.35
C MET A 76 -32.94 0.42 -29.35
N TYR A 77 -34.19 0.20 -28.92
CA TYR A 77 -35.26 -0.28 -29.78
C TYR A 77 -35.56 0.66 -30.97
N SER A 78 -35.42 1.97 -30.80
CA SER A 78 -35.61 2.95 -31.88
C SER A 78 -34.51 2.90 -32.94
N LEU A 79 -33.27 2.62 -32.52
CA LEU A 79 -32.09 2.52 -33.40
C LEU A 79 -32.11 1.27 -34.29
N LEU A 80 -32.76 0.20 -33.81
CA LEU A 80 -32.98 -1.02 -34.58
C LEU A 80 -34.00 -0.80 -35.70
N ASP A 81 -35.06 -0.03 -35.46
CA ASP A 81 -36.10 0.22 -36.47
C ASP A 81 -35.58 1.07 -37.65
N ASP A 82 -34.75 2.08 -37.39
CA ASP A 82 -34.13 2.92 -38.44
C ASP A 82 -33.14 2.13 -39.32
N SER A 83 -32.53 1.06 -38.80
CA SER A 83 -31.55 0.24 -39.52
C SER A 83 -32.15 -1.03 -40.16
N THR A 84 -33.47 -1.25 -40.02
CA THR A 84 -34.16 -2.40 -40.61
C THR A 84 -34.23 -2.39 -42.14
N SER A 85 -34.00 -1.26 -42.81
CA SER A 85 -33.94 -1.20 -44.28
C SER A 85 -32.69 -1.87 -44.87
N ASP A 86 -31.59 -1.94 -44.12
CA ASP A 86 -30.29 -2.49 -44.58
C ASP A 86 -29.91 -3.82 -43.92
N LEU A 87 -30.76 -4.37 -43.04
CA LEU A 87 -30.56 -5.64 -42.34
C LEU A 87 -30.61 -6.84 -43.32
N ARG A 88 -29.47 -7.10 -43.97
CA ARG A 88 -29.24 -8.09 -45.03
C ARG A 88 -29.48 -9.57 -44.67
N SER A 89 -30.08 -9.92 -43.53
CA SER A 89 -30.70 -11.25 -43.39
C SER A 89 -31.74 -11.30 -42.25
N LYS A 90 -32.91 -11.87 -42.56
CA LYS A 90 -33.94 -12.25 -41.57
C LYS A 90 -33.42 -13.27 -40.52
N LYS A 91 -32.26 -13.89 -40.76
CA LYS A 91 -31.68 -14.98 -39.96
C LYS A 91 -31.14 -14.51 -38.61
N PHE A 92 -30.52 -13.32 -38.54
CA PHE A 92 -29.86 -12.85 -37.32
C PHE A 92 -30.68 -11.87 -36.47
N LYS A 93 -31.90 -11.53 -36.90
CA LYS A 93 -32.78 -10.59 -36.18
C LYS A 93 -33.06 -11.01 -34.73
N LYS A 94 -33.25 -12.32 -34.48
CA LYS A 94 -33.44 -12.85 -33.13
C LYS A 94 -32.22 -12.64 -32.23
N LEU A 95 -31.02 -12.79 -32.77
CA LEU A 95 -29.77 -12.61 -32.03
C LEU A 95 -29.53 -11.13 -31.71
N THR A 96 -29.70 -10.25 -32.70
CA THR A 96 -29.55 -8.81 -32.50
C THR A 96 -30.52 -8.28 -31.44
N ASN A 97 -31.78 -8.72 -31.46
CA ASN A 97 -32.75 -8.33 -30.43
C ASN A 97 -32.37 -8.85 -29.03
N ALA A 98 -31.79 -10.04 -28.91
CA ALA A 98 -31.31 -10.56 -27.63
C ALA A 98 -30.07 -9.79 -27.11
N ILE A 99 -29.17 -9.38 -28.01
CA ILE A 99 -28.02 -8.54 -27.67
C ILE A 99 -28.47 -7.15 -27.22
N CYS A 100 -29.43 -6.54 -27.92
CA CYS A 100 -29.99 -5.25 -27.52
C CYS A 100 -30.73 -5.33 -26.19
N GLY A 101 -31.52 -6.39 -25.96
CA GLY A 101 -32.14 -6.63 -24.65
C GLY A 101 -31.11 -6.75 -23.53
N LEU A 102 -29.99 -7.45 -23.76
CA LEU A 102 -28.89 -7.51 -22.79
C LEU A 102 -28.27 -6.13 -22.53
N ILE A 103 -28.09 -5.31 -23.56
CA ILE A 103 -27.51 -3.98 -23.39
C ILE A 103 -28.47 -3.05 -22.63
N ASP A 104 -29.77 -3.13 -22.91
CA ASP A 104 -30.79 -2.33 -22.24
C ASP A 104 -30.96 -2.76 -20.76
N ASP A 105 -31.00 -4.07 -20.50
CA ASP A 105 -31.07 -4.65 -19.15
C ASP A 105 -29.83 -4.26 -18.31
N TYR A 106 -28.66 -4.14 -18.95
CA TYR A 106 -27.43 -3.67 -18.35
C TYR A 106 -27.16 -2.21 -18.74
N SER A 107 -28.09 -1.28 -18.42
CA SER A 107 -28.07 0.17 -18.70
C SER A 107 -26.80 0.96 -18.23
N MET A 108 -25.68 0.28 -17.97
CA MET A 108 -24.44 0.75 -17.35
C MET A 108 -23.37 1.25 -18.33
N VAL A 109 -23.57 1.18 -19.65
CA VAL A 109 -22.53 1.56 -20.63
C VAL A 109 -22.96 2.78 -21.45
N ARG A 110 -23.03 3.93 -20.78
CA ARG A 110 -23.16 5.23 -21.47
C ARG A 110 -21.79 5.74 -21.88
N PHE A 111 -21.67 6.24 -23.10
CA PHE A 111 -20.48 6.95 -23.57
C PHE A 111 -20.65 8.46 -23.33
N LEU A 112 -19.64 9.09 -22.76
CA LEU A 112 -19.56 10.55 -22.62
C LEU A 112 -18.86 11.13 -23.84
N PRO A 113 -19.46 12.09 -24.56
CA PRO A 113 -18.78 12.77 -25.65
C PRO A 113 -17.68 13.69 -25.10
N TYR A 114 -16.48 13.61 -25.68
CA TYR A 114 -15.34 14.44 -25.31
C TYR A 114 -14.80 15.21 -26.51
N ASP A 115 -14.76 16.54 -26.38
CA ASP A 115 -14.20 17.47 -27.35
C ASP A 115 -13.12 18.32 -26.67
N GLN A 116 -11.87 18.20 -27.13
CA GLN A 116 -10.75 18.95 -26.56
C GLN A 116 -10.88 20.48 -26.70
N SER A 117 -11.72 20.95 -27.62
CA SER A 117 -11.95 22.37 -27.86
C SER A 117 -13.04 22.95 -26.94
N ASP A 118 -13.77 22.08 -26.23
CA ASP A 118 -14.90 22.44 -25.39
C ASP A 118 -14.59 22.14 -23.91
N GLU A 119 -14.37 23.20 -23.14
CA GLU A 119 -14.10 23.12 -21.71
C GLU A 119 -15.26 22.53 -20.91
N GLU A 120 -16.51 22.69 -21.37
CA GLU A 120 -17.66 22.09 -20.69
C GLU A 120 -17.60 20.56 -20.79
N SER A 121 -17.28 20.02 -21.97
CA SER A 121 -17.12 18.57 -22.15
C SER A 121 -16.00 17.98 -21.29
N MET A 122 -14.89 18.71 -21.12
CA MET A 122 -13.78 18.31 -20.24
C MET A 122 -14.23 18.28 -18.79
N ASN A 123 -14.93 19.31 -18.33
CA ASN A 123 -15.44 19.39 -16.96
C ASN A 123 -16.46 18.28 -16.67
N ILE A 124 -17.36 17.95 -17.61
CA ILE A 124 -18.32 16.85 -17.45
C ILE A 124 -17.60 15.51 -17.27
N VAL A 125 -16.56 15.25 -18.09
CA VAL A 125 -15.77 14.01 -17.98
C VAL A 125 -15.03 13.95 -16.64
N LEU A 126 -14.38 15.04 -16.23
CA LEU A 126 -13.70 15.11 -14.92
C LEU A 126 -14.67 14.85 -13.79
N GLN A 127 -15.84 15.49 -13.81
CA GLN A 127 -16.87 15.30 -12.80
C GLN A 127 -17.33 13.84 -12.70
N HIS A 128 -17.51 13.15 -13.84
CA HIS A 128 -17.86 11.72 -13.85
C HIS A 128 -16.75 10.83 -13.32
N ILE A 129 -15.49 11.15 -13.63
CA ILE A 129 -14.34 10.44 -13.09
C ILE A 129 -14.31 10.63 -11.58
N ASP A 130 -14.41 11.86 -11.09
CA ASP A 130 -14.41 12.19 -9.66
C ASP A 130 -15.53 11.47 -8.90
N PHE A 131 -16.74 11.42 -9.46
CA PHE A 131 -17.83 10.62 -8.91
C PHE A 131 -17.49 9.12 -8.88
N ALA A 132 -16.88 8.57 -9.94
CA ALA A 132 -16.51 7.17 -10.02
C ALA A 132 -15.41 6.77 -9.01
N ILE A 133 -14.43 7.65 -8.77
CA ILE A 133 -13.40 7.45 -7.72
C ILE A 133 -13.87 7.92 -6.33
N GLN A 134 -15.09 8.47 -6.23
CA GLN A 134 -15.63 9.13 -5.04
C GLN A 134 -14.67 10.17 -4.47
N TYR A 135 -13.94 10.86 -5.34
CA TYR A 135 -13.02 11.92 -4.95
C TYR A 135 -13.84 13.20 -4.77
N GLY A 136 -13.71 13.79 -3.59
CA GLY A 136 -14.43 14.98 -3.18
C GLY A 136 -13.50 15.85 -2.36
N GLU A 137 -13.74 17.15 -2.36
CA GLU A 137 -12.88 18.15 -1.71
C GLU A 137 -12.74 17.94 -0.18
N ASP A 138 -13.67 17.20 0.43
CA ASP A 138 -13.67 16.85 1.86
C ASP A 138 -12.85 15.60 2.21
N LEU A 139 -12.15 14.98 1.24
CA LEU A 139 -11.29 13.84 1.53
C LEU A 139 -9.99 14.29 2.20
N GLU A 140 -9.95 14.11 3.52
CA GLU A 140 -8.72 14.21 4.29
C GLU A 140 -7.64 13.30 3.69
N PHE A 141 -6.43 13.84 3.56
CA PHE A 141 -5.26 13.08 3.15
C PHE A 141 -5.07 11.89 4.11
N LYS A 142 -5.27 10.66 3.61
CA LYS A 142 -4.87 9.47 4.35
C LYS A 142 -3.35 9.42 4.37
N GLU A 143 -2.75 9.91 5.45
CA GLU A 143 -1.34 9.64 5.70
C GLU A 143 -1.12 8.12 5.70
N PRO A 144 -0.11 7.59 4.98
CA PRO A 144 0.20 6.18 5.05
C PRO A 144 0.38 5.79 6.52
N LYS A 145 -0.32 4.76 6.98
CA LYS A 145 -0.25 4.37 8.39
C LYS A 145 1.04 3.60 8.65
N ALA A 146 1.63 3.82 9.81
CA ALA A 146 2.78 3.04 10.25
C ALA A 146 2.39 1.55 10.40
N TYR A 147 3.36 0.66 10.22
CA TYR A 147 3.16 -0.78 10.34
C TYR A 147 3.22 -1.21 11.82
N HIS A 148 2.24 -1.99 12.23
CA HIS A 148 2.04 -2.52 13.59
C HIS A 148 2.41 -4.00 13.66
N SER A 149 2.70 -4.48 14.87
CA SER A 149 2.97 -5.90 15.09
C SER A 149 1.68 -6.71 15.06
N SER A 150 1.73 -7.81 14.33
CA SER A 150 0.65 -8.80 14.19
C SER A 150 0.83 -10.03 15.09
N LEU A 151 1.92 -10.09 15.86
CA LEU A 151 2.34 -11.27 16.63
C LEU A 151 1.81 -11.32 18.08
N MET A 152 0.78 -10.53 18.38
CA MET A 152 0.20 -10.48 19.72
C MET A 152 -0.75 -11.67 19.92
N ASP A 153 -0.32 -12.67 20.70
CA ASP A 153 -1.15 -13.79 21.14
C ASP A 153 -1.80 -13.51 22.51
N PRO A 154 -3.01 -13.99 22.82
CA PRO A 154 -3.68 -13.76 24.11
C PRO A 154 -2.88 -14.22 25.34
N ASP A 155 -2.05 -15.25 25.19
CA ASP A 155 -1.23 -15.82 26.26
C ASP A 155 0.16 -15.14 26.39
N THR A 156 0.41 -14.07 25.63
CA THR A 156 1.68 -13.35 25.63
C THR A 156 1.91 -12.71 26.99
N LYS A 157 3.00 -13.09 27.66
CA LYS A 157 3.41 -12.48 28.92
C LYS A 157 3.89 -11.05 28.69
N LEU A 158 3.73 -10.20 29.69
CA LEU A 158 4.18 -8.83 29.66
C LEU A 158 5.39 -8.62 30.57
N ILE A 159 6.25 -7.67 30.19
CA ILE A 159 7.33 -7.14 31.00
C ILE A 159 7.20 -5.61 31.02
N GLY A 160 6.82 -5.04 32.16
CA GLY A 160 6.25 -3.70 32.24
C GLY A 160 4.96 -3.64 31.41
N ASN A 161 4.96 -2.81 30.38
CA ASN A 161 3.89 -2.75 29.38
C ASN A 161 4.35 -3.17 27.97
N MET A 162 5.47 -3.88 27.88
CA MET A 162 5.98 -4.48 26.64
C MET A 162 5.57 -5.95 26.57
N ALA A 163 5.29 -6.44 25.36
CA ALA A 163 5.07 -7.86 25.15
C ALA A 163 6.39 -8.63 25.19
N LEU A 164 6.48 -9.64 26.05
CA LEU A 164 7.59 -10.59 26.14
C LEU A 164 7.42 -11.64 25.03
N LEU A 165 7.64 -11.21 23.79
CA LEU A 165 7.46 -12.03 22.60
C LEU A 165 8.58 -13.07 22.46
N PRO A 166 8.27 -14.29 21.98
CA PRO A 166 9.28 -15.28 21.67
C PRO A 166 10.20 -14.81 20.53
N ILE A 167 11.45 -15.25 20.56
CA ILE A 167 12.42 -15.01 19.48
C ILE A 167 13.24 -16.25 19.19
N ARG A 168 13.64 -16.42 17.94
CA ARG A 168 14.56 -17.48 17.51
C ARG A 168 16.00 -17.04 17.72
N SER A 169 16.50 -17.19 18.95
CA SER A 169 17.84 -16.73 19.31
C SER A 169 18.69 -17.82 19.96
N GLN A 170 20.00 -17.76 19.73
CA GLN A 170 21.00 -18.56 20.46
C GLN A 170 21.51 -17.84 21.73
N PHE A 171 21.20 -16.55 21.89
CA PHE A 171 21.61 -15.77 23.05
C PHE A 171 20.76 -16.11 24.27
N LYS A 172 21.42 -16.18 25.44
CA LYS A 172 20.73 -16.43 26.72
C LYS A 172 19.90 -15.21 27.12
N GLY A 173 18.67 -15.44 27.53
CA GLY A 173 17.79 -14.42 28.09
C GLY A 173 16.41 -14.95 28.41
N PRO A 174 15.50 -14.09 28.90
CA PRO A 174 14.18 -14.47 29.38
C PRO A 174 13.14 -14.66 28.26
N ALA A 175 13.47 -14.39 26.99
CA ALA A 175 12.53 -14.56 25.89
C ALA A 175 12.13 -16.04 25.72
N PRO A 176 10.84 -16.34 25.52
CA PRO A 176 10.40 -17.68 25.14
C PRO A 176 11.05 -18.14 23.82
N ARG A 177 11.18 -19.45 23.63
CA ARG A 177 11.67 -20.02 22.37
C ARG A 177 10.56 -19.96 21.32
N GLU A 178 10.85 -19.33 20.18
CA GLU A 178 9.96 -19.33 19.03
C GLU A 178 10.06 -20.65 18.26
N THR A 179 8.92 -21.21 17.85
CA THR A 179 8.84 -22.41 17.00
C THR A 179 8.48 -22.07 15.55
N LYS A 180 7.94 -20.87 15.32
CA LYS A 180 7.59 -20.37 13.99
C LYS A 180 8.84 -19.85 13.25
N ASP A 181 8.71 -19.67 11.93
CA ASP A 181 9.81 -19.17 11.08
C ASP A 181 10.07 -17.67 11.21
N THR A 182 9.09 -16.92 11.71
CA THR A 182 9.12 -15.45 11.85
C THR A 182 8.88 -15.06 13.31
N ASP A 183 9.69 -14.11 13.80
CA ASP A 183 9.51 -13.49 15.10
C ASP A 183 9.47 -11.96 15.02
N ILE A 184 9.36 -11.30 16.19
CA ILE A 184 9.27 -9.84 16.28
C ILE A 184 10.51 -9.11 15.74
N VAL A 185 11.69 -9.75 15.75
CA VAL A 185 12.92 -9.16 15.20
C VAL A 185 12.86 -9.16 13.68
N ASP A 186 12.36 -10.24 13.07
CA ASP A 186 12.16 -10.30 11.62
C ASP A 186 11.11 -9.28 11.16
N GLU A 187 9.99 -9.16 11.90
CA GLU A 187 8.93 -8.18 11.64
C GLU A 187 9.48 -6.74 11.73
N ALA A 188 10.30 -6.44 12.74
CA ALA A 188 10.96 -5.14 12.89
C ALA A 188 11.92 -4.82 11.74
N ILE A 189 12.77 -5.77 11.34
CA ILE A 189 13.70 -5.58 10.22
C ILE A 189 12.95 -5.41 8.90
N TYR A 190 11.85 -6.15 8.71
CA TYR A 190 11.00 -6.05 7.52
C TYR A 190 10.33 -4.68 7.42
N TYR A 191 9.73 -4.19 8.52
CA TYR A 191 9.03 -2.91 8.54
C TYR A 191 9.95 -1.68 8.68
N PHE A 192 11.20 -1.86 9.10
CA PHE A 192 12.13 -0.75 9.41
C PHE A 192 12.18 0.34 8.32
N LYS A 193 12.35 -0.06 7.05
CA LYS A 193 12.56 0.90 5.94
C LYS A 193 11.37 1.82 5.71
N ALA A 194 10.16 1.37 6.04
CA ALA A 194 8.97 2.20 6.01
C ALA A 194 8.78 2.93 7.34
N ASN A 195 8.87 2.20 8.46
CA ASN A 195 8.54 2.72 9.78
C ASN A 195 9.43 3.89 10.20
N VAL A 196 10.71 3.90 9.81
CA VAL A 196 11.68 4.94 10.19
C VAL A 196 11.30 6.36 9.71
N PHE A 197 10.39 6.50 8.75
CA PHE A 197 9.93 7.82 8.27
C PHE A 197 8.79 8.41 9.10
N PHE A 198 8.09 7.61 9.89
CA PHE A 198 6.94 8.09 10.65
C PHE A 198 7.36 8.87 11.89
N LYS A 199 6.74 10.04 12.07
CA LYS A 199 6.91 10.89 13.25
C LYS A 199 5.89 10.56 14.34
N ASN A 200 4.70 10.13 13.94
CA ASN A 200 3.61 9.74 14.82
C ASN A 200 3.41 8.23 14.70
N TYR A 201 3.21 7.57 15.83
CA TYR A 201 2.95 6.14 15.89
C TYR A 201 1.90 5.87 16.96
N GLU A 202 0.71 5.45 16.55
CA GLU A 202 -0.35 5.02 17.46
C GLU A 202 -0.07 3.60 17.93
N ILE A 203 -0.04 3.38 19.24
CA ILE A 203 0.20 2.06 19.83
C ILE A 203 -1.14 1.33 19.96
N LYS A 204 -1.30 0.23 19.21
CA LYS A 204 -2.51 -0.59 19.23
C LYS A 204 -2.44 -1.67 20.31
N ASN A 205 -1.26 -2.24 20.52
CA ASN A 205 -1.05 -3.33 21.48
C ASN A 205 0.34 -3.26 22.14
N GLU A 206 0.60 -4.15 23.09
CA GLU A 206 1.86 -4.26 23.81
C GLU A 206 3.02 -4.76 22.93
N ALA A 207 2.71 -5.51 21.86
CA ALA A 207 3.70 -5.97 20.88
C ALA A 207 4.31 -4.82 20.08
N ASP A 208 3.53 -3.77 19.79
CA ASP A 208 4.02 -2.55 19.16
C ASP A 208 5.11 -1.87 19.99
N ARG A 209 5.04 -1.93 21.33
CA ARG A 209 6.11 -1.37 22.18
C ARG A 209 7.42 -2.15 22.04
N THR A 210 7.35 -3.46 21.84
CA THR A 210 8.53 -4.27 21.53
C THR A 210 9.06 -3.94 20.13
N LEU A 211 8.17 -3.81 19.14
CA LEU A 211 8.50 -3.40 17.77
C LEU A 211 9.17 -2.03 17.70
N ILE A 212 8.64 -1.04 18.42
CA ILE A 212 9.20 0.33 18.52
C ILE A 212 10.62 0.28 19.10
N TYR A 213 10.85 -0.48 20.17
CA TYR A 213 12.17 -0.58 20.78
C TYR A 213 13.21 -1.14 19.79
N ILE A 214 12.86 -2.23 19.10
CA ILE A 214 13.74 -2.84 18.10
C ILE A 214 13.99 -1.87 16.93
N THR A 215 12.96 -1.15 16.48
CA THR A 215 13.08 -0.16 15.40
C THR A 215 14.08 0.95 15.76
N LEU A 216 14.02 1.48 16.99
CA LEU A 216 14.98 2.47 17.46
C LEU A 216 16.40 1.88 17.57
N TYR A 217 16.51 0.63 18.02
CA TYR A 217 17.79 -0.04 18.15
C TYR A 217 18.44 -0.34 16.79
N ILE A 218 17.67 -0.68 15.75
CA ILE A 218 18.18 -0.83 14.38
C ILE A 218 18.86 0.46 13.92
N SER A 219 18.29 1.64 14.22
CA SER A 219 18.93 2.92 13.91
C SER A 219 20.29 3.09 14.62
N GLU A 220 20.42 2.65 15.87
CA GLU A 220 21.70 2.68 16.59
C GLU A 220 22.73 1.70 15.98
N CYS A 221 22.28 0.50 15.58
CA CYS A 221 23.13 -0.44 14.88
C CYS A 221 23.67 0.14 13.58
N LEU A 222 22.81 0.78 12.77
CA LEU A 222 23.21 1.39 11.50
C LEU A 222 24.26 2.50 11.67
N LYS A 223 24.18 3.32 12.74
CA LYS A 223 25.19 4.35 13.06
C LYS A 223 26.58 3.74 13.28
N LYS A 224 26.67 2.58 13.93
CA LYS A 224 27.94 1.86 14.14
C LYS A 224 28.38 1.13 12.87
N LEU A 225 27.48 0.37 12.25
CA LEU A 225 27.76 -0.41 11.04
C LEU A 225 28.25 0.43 9.86
N GLN A 226 27.84 1.71 9.77
CA GLN A 226 28.34 2.63 8.74
C GLN A 226 29.86 2.78 8.75
N LYS A 227 30.52 2.63 9.92
CA LYS A 227 31.97 2.81 10.09
C LYS A 227 32.76 1.51 9.98
N CYS A 228 32.09 0.36 9.83
CA CYS A 228 32.74 -0.94 9.73
C CYS A 228 33.25 -1.21 8.30
N ASN A 229 34.37 -1.92 8.19
CA ASN A 229 34.99 -2.26 6.91
C ASN A 229 34.78 -3.72 6.47
N SER A 230 34.23 -4.56 7.33
CA SER A 230 33.94 -5.98 7.07
C SER A 230 32.74 -6.47 7.89
N LYS A 231 32.03 -7.51 7.42
CA LYS A 231 30.95 -8.16 8.18
C LYS A 231 31.44 -8.67 9.53
N SER A 232 32.64 -9.26 9.56
CA SER A 232 33.27 -9.76 10.78
C SER A 232 33.60 -8.66 11.81
N GLN A 233 33.96 -7.45 11.35
CA GLN A 233 34.08 -6.29 12.24
C GLN A 233 32.70 -5.84 12.73
N GLY A 234 31.71 -5.80 11.83
CA GLY A 234 30.32 -5.46 12.16
C GLY A 234 29.75 -6.36 13.26
N GLU A 235 29.93 -7.68 13.16
CA GLU A 235 29.49 -8.64 14.18
C GLU A 235 30.09 -8.39 15.56
N LYS A 236 31.40 -8.07 15.62
CA LYS A 236 32.07 -7.72 16.89
C LYS A 236 31.53 -6.41 17.48
N GLU A 237 31.29 -5.40 16.64
CA GLU A 237 30.72 -4.13 17.08
C GLU A 237 29.26 -4.29 17.53
N MET A 238 28.45 -5.11 16.84
CA MET A 238 27.07 -5.41 17.23
C MET A 238 27.01 -6.19 18.55
N TYR A 239 27.93 -7.14 18.77
CA TYR A 239 28.04 -7.84 20.04
C TYR A 239 28.35 -6.87 21.19
N THR A 240 29.31 -5.96 20.96
CA THR A 240 29.68 -4.92 21.93
C THR A 240 28.52 -3.95 22.20
N LEU A 241 27.81 -3.52 21.15
CA LEU A 241 26.64 -2.67 21.27
C LEU A 241 25.50 -3.36 22.04
N GLY A 242 25.29 -4.66 21.83
CA GLY A 242 24.28 -5.42 22.54
C GLY A 242 24.49 -5.48 24.05
N ILE A 243 25.76 -5.56 24.49
CA ILE A 243 26.15 -5.61 25.90
C ILE A 243 26.18 -4.21 26.53
N THR A 244 26.33 -3.16 25.72
CA THR A 244 26.37 -1.78 26.22
C THR A 244 25.10 -1.49 27.03
N ASN A 245 25.27 -0.80 28.16
CA ASN A 245 24.16 -0.47 29.05
C ASN A 245 23.36 0.70 28.45
N PHE A 246 22.17 0.38 27.93
CA PHE A 246 21.20 1.37 27.47
C PHE A 246 20.22 1.71 28.60
N PRO A 247 19.73 2.96 28.65
CA PRO A 247 18.70 3.33 29.61
C PRO A 247 17.42 2.54 29.35
N ILE A 248 16.76 2.11 30.42
CA ILE A 248 15.47 1.41 30.37
C ILE A 248 14.31 2.34 30.78
N PRO A 249 13.04 1.96 30.54
CA PRO A 249 11.89 2.73 30.99
C PRO A 249 11.98 3.13 32.48
N GLY A 250 11.88 4.42 32.76
CA GLY A 250 12.02 5.02 34.08
C GLY A 250 13.37 5.70 34.34
N GLU A 251 14.41 5.40 33.57
CA GLU A 251 15.74 6.01 33.73
C GLU A 251 15.89 7.33 32.97
N PRO A 252 16.73 8.26 33.47
CA PRO A 252 17.09 9.46 32.71
C PRO A 252 17.89 9.05 31.48
N GLY A 253 17.34 9.34 30.29
CA GLY A 253 17.95 9.00 28.99
C GLY A 253 17.08 8.11 28.11
N PHE A 254 16.06 7.43 28.66
CA PHE A 254 15.11 6.70 27.83
C PHE A 254 14.11 7.67 27.16
N PRO A 255 14.06 7.74 25.82
CA PRO A 255 13.35 8.80 25.08
C PRO A 255 11.82 8.74 25.16
N LEU A 256 11.26 7.62 25.62
CA LEU A 256 9.84 7.28 25.55
C LEU A 256 9.23 6.96 26.93
N ASN A 257 9.75 7.56 28.00
CA ASN A 257 9.26 7.35 29.38
C ASN A 257 7.77 7.66 29.59
N ALA A 258 7.15 8.49 28.74
CA ALA A 258 5.71 8.79 28.81
C ALA A 258 4.83 7.64 28.32
N ILE A 259 5.40 6.70 27.55
CA ILE A 259 4.66 5.66 26.83
C ILE A 259 5.00 4.25 27.37
N TYR A 260 6.19 4.09 27.95
CA TYR A 260 6.64 2.84 28.56
C TYR A 260 6.49 2.88 30.07
N ALA A 261 6.00 1.79 30.64
CA ALA A 261 5.92 1.62 32.08
C ALA A 261 7.30 1.28 32.65
N LYS A 262 7.67 1.98 33.73
CA LYS A 262 8.86 1.63 34.51
C LYS A 262 8.67 0.24 35.17
N PRO A 263 9.73 -0.55 35.37
CA PRO A 263 9.63 -1.80 36.11
C PRO A 263 9.13 -1.53 37.54
N ALA A 264 8.18 -2.33 38.01
CA ALA A 264 7.56 -2.16 39.33
C ALA A 264 8.49 -2.65 40.45
N ASN A 265 9.18 -3.76 40.21
CA ASN A 265 9.97 -4.46 41.22
C ASN A 265 11.39 -4.74 40.71
N LYS A 266 12.34 -4.97 41.62
CA LYS A 266 13.74 -5.31 41.27
C LYS A 266 13.85 -6.55 40.36
N GLN A 267 13.02 -7.56 40.58
CA GLN A 267 12.98 -8.74 39.72
C GLN A 267 12.55 -8.40 38.28
N GLU A 268 11.58 -7.50 38.13
CA GLU A 268 11.10 -7.05 36.83
C GLU A 268 12.16 -6.21 36.11
N ASP A 269 12.89 -5.36 36.85
CA ASP A 269 14.03 -4.60 36.33
C ASP A 269 15.11 -5.53 35.75
N GLU A 270 15.50 -6.55 36.50
CA GLU A 270 16.51 -7.54 36.06
C GLU A 270 16.04 -8.32 34.82
N VAL A 271 14.78 -8.76 34.79
CA VAL A 271 14.19 -9.46 33.63
C VAL A 271 14.09 -8.53 32.41
N MET A 272 13.67 -7.28 32.60
CA MET A 272 13.56 -6.30 31.51
C MET A 272 14.93 -6.01 30.90
N ARG A 273 15.96 -5.78 31.72
CA ARG A 273 17.32 -5.56 31.22
C ARG A 273 17.84 -6.77 30.44
N ALA A 274 17.62 -7.97 30.95
CA ALA A 274 18.02 -9.20 30.28
C ALA A 274 17.25 -9.41 28.96
N TYR A 275 15.95 -9.11 28.92
CA TYR A 275 15.14 -9.21 27.70
C TYR A 275 15.60 -8.22 26.63
N LEU A 276 15.78 -6.95 27.00
CA LEU A 276 16.25 -5.92 26.07
C LEU A 276 17.67 -6.23 25.57
N GLN A 277 18.55 -6.74 26.44
CA GLN A 277 19.88 -7.20 26.01
C GLN A 277 19.79 -8.33 24.99
N GLN A 278 18.90 -9.30 25.21
CA GLN A 278 18.70 -10.42 24.29
C GLN A 278 18.17 -9.93 22.93
N LEU A 279 17.19 -9.03 22.91
CA LEU A 279 16.69 -8.39 21.70
C LEU A 279 17.80 -7.64 20.96
N ARG A 280 18.65 -6.90 21.68
CA ARG A 280 19.77 -6.15 21.09
C ARG A 280 20.81 -7.07 20.45
N GLN A 281 21.17 -8.17 21.09
CA GLN A 281 22.15 -9.12 20.55
C GLN A 281 21.61 -9.82 19.29
N GLU A 282 20.37 -10.30 19.33
CA GLU A 282 19.75 -10.99 18.20
C GLU A 282 19.53 -10.04 17.01
N THR A 283 19.02 -8.83 17.27
CA THR A 283 18.79 -7.80 16.24
C THR A 283 20.10 -7.40 15.57
N GLY A 284 21.16 -7.17 16.36
CA GLY A 284 22.47 -6.81 15.84
C GLY A 284 23.06 -7.89 14.92
N LEU A 285 22.97 -9.16 15.33
CA LEU A 285 23.46 -10.28 14.53
C LEU A 285 22.72 -10.40 13.19
N ARG A 286 21.38 -10.42 13.21
CA ARG A 286 20.56 -10.53 11.98
C ARG A 286 20.73 -9.32 11.06
N LEU A 287 20.90 -8.13 11.63
CA LEU A 287 21.09 -6.92 10.85
C LEU A 287 22.45 -6.93 10.11
N CYS A 288 23.51 -7.47 10.70
CA CYS A 288 24.80 -7.65 10.00
C CYS A 288 24.63 -8.47 8.71
N GLU A 289 23.81 -9.52 8.73
CA GLU A 289 23.58 -10.33 7.52
C GLU A 289 22.83 -9.58 6.42
N LYS A 290 22.02 -8.58 6.78
CA LYS A 290 21.22 -7.78 5.85
C LYS A 290 21.96 -6.54 5.33
N VAL A 291 22.86 -5.97 6.14
CA VAL A 291 23.54 -4.70 5.85
C VAL A 291 24.76 -4.90 4.96
N PHE A 292 25.55 -5.96 5.18
CA PHE A 292 26.77 -6.19 4.39
C PHE A 292 26.47 -6.89 3.07
N ASP A 293 27.09 -6.40 1.99
CA ASP A 293 26.98 -7.01 0.66
C ASP A 293 27.90 -8.25 0.57
N PRO A 294 27.38 -9.43 0.19
CA PRO A 294 28.18 -10.65 0.08
C PRO A 294 29.38 -10.55 -0.88
N GLN A 295 29.35 -9.63 -1.85
CA GLN A 295 30.39 -9.54 -2.87
C GLN A 295 31.61 -8.70 -2.45
N ASN A 296 31.40 -7.67 -1.63
CA ASN A 296 32.45 -6.69 -1.32
C ASN A 296 32.69 -6.47 0.18
N ASP A 297 31.91 -7.13 1.04
CA ASP A 297 32.01 -7.07 2.50
C ASP A 297 31.89 -5.65 3.09
N LYS A 298 31.28 -4.72 2.34
CA LYS A 298 31.04 -3.33 2.78
C LYS A 298 29.58 -3.12 3.17
N PRO A 299 29.30 -2.15 4.07
CA PRO A 299 27.94 -1.75 4.38
C PRO A 299 27.20 -1.23 3.14
N SER A 300 26.04 -1.81 2.86
CA SER A 300 25.22 -1.46 1.70
C SER A 300 24.67 -0.04 1.80
N LYS A 301 24.81 0.73 0.72
CA LYS A 301 24.22 2.08 0.59
C LYS A 301 22.70 2.11 0.80
N TRP A 302 22.03 0.99 0.54
CA TRP A 302 20.58 0.81 0.70
C TRP A 302 20.14 0.62 2.15
N TRP A 303 21.09 0.58 3.08
CA TRP A 303 20.87 0.60 4.53
C TRP A 303 21.48 1.83 5.17
N THR A 304 22.69 2.24 4.75
CA THR A 304 23.38 3.41 5.33
C THR A 304 22.69 4.73 5.03
N CYS A 305 21.85 4.81 3.98
CA CYS A 305 21.03 6.00 3.71
C CYS A 305 20.02 6.32 4.82
N PHE A 306 19.67 5.35 5.67
CA PHE A 306 18.74 5.52 6.79
C PHE A 306 19.40 6.00 8.09
N VAL A 307 20.74 6.08 8.18
CA VAL A 307 21.47 6.41 9.42
C VAL A 307 21.05 7.76 10.03
N LYS A 308 20.73 8.74 9.18
CA LYS A 308 20.31 10.09 9.62
C LYS A 308 18.81 10.18 9.95
N ARG A 309 18.02 9.15 9.66
CA ARG A 309 16.57 9.14 9.89
C ARG A 309 16.28 8.69 11.32
N GLN A 310 15.36 9.37 11.97
CA GLN A 310 14.96 9.09 13.35
C GLN A 310 13.48 8.76 13.40
N PHE A 311 13.17 7.52 13.77
CA PHE A 311 11.81 7.10 14.03
C PHE A 311 11.23 7.88 15.22
N MET A 312 10.02 8.45 15.05
CA MET A 312 9.37 9.34 16.02
C MET A 312 10.21 10.55 16.48
N ASN A 313 11.25 10.93 15.73
CA ASN A 313 12.28 11.89 16.15
C ASN A 313 12.91 11.53 17.52
N LYS A 314 13.01 10.23 17.83
CA LYS A 314 13.63 9.71 19.05
C LYS A 314 14.89 8.92 18.71
N SER A 315 15.77 8.79 19.70
CA SER A 315 17.06 8.10 19.61
C SER A 315 17.35 7.45 20.96
N LEU A 316 17.88 6.23 20.96
CA LEU A 316 18.29 5.55 22.20
C LEU A 316 19.62 6.08 22.72
N SER A 317 20.47 6.57 21.81
CA SER A 317 21.68 7.32 22.16
C SER A 317 21.35 8.81 22.29
N GLY A 318 21.97 9.50 23.25
CA GLY A 318 21.83 10.95 23.41
C GLY A 318 22.30 11.73 22.17
N PRO A 319 21.93 13.02 22.04
CA PRO A 319 22.38 13.84 20.90
C PRO A 319 23.91 13.92 20.85
N GLY A 320 24.51 13.38 19.77
CA GLY A 320 25.95 13.50 19.50
C GLY A 320 26.81 12.25 19.70
N GLN A 321 26.24 11.07 19.97
CA GLN A 321 26.98 9.79 20.09
C GLN A 321 26.87 8.86 18.88
#